data_AF-R7PPS0-F1
#
_entry.id   AF-R7PPS0-F1
#
_cell.length_a   1.000
_cell.length_b   1.000
_cell.length_c   1.000
_cell.angle_alpha   90.00
_cell.angle_beta   90.00
_cell.angle_gamma   90.00
#
_symmetry.space_group_name_H-M   'P 1'
#
loop_
_entity.id
_entity.type
_entity.pdbx_description
1 polymer ?
#
loop_
_entity_poly.entity_id
_entity_poly.type
_entity_poly.pdbx_seq_one_letter_code
_entity_poly.pdbx_strand_id
1 'polypeptide(L)'
;MAVLTDKQQDRRQLFLSWNIETELPLEIETFHLERMDLQEERIYYAFAYKDSVTGWEVRILFDEETQDYMVKLYFRLFTITEIELINSNYERFKEDVVQLLPSIIKNRFFDRSKVSVLIGQNSFISWDYCKVMPLEIDEYKLTISPDKPILGLNGSYVIAAYECIEKNTGILFFYNMYRNEYYAELISHGIPGIVHQYDSRTINELEKNIQIYIYDDLEKLKTTMIEV
;
A
#
# COMPACT_ATOMS: atom_id res chain seq x y z
N MET A 1 -22.57 -16.82 -7.67
CA MET A 1 -22.74 -15.63 -6.81
C MET A 1 -23.73 -15.97 -5.71
N ALA A 2 -23.35 -15.80 -4.44
CA ALA A 2 -24.30 -15.90 -3.35
C ALA A 2 -25.32 -14.74 -3.46
N VAL A 3 -26.59 -15.02 -3.19
CA VAL A 3 -27.62 -13.98 -3.18
C VAL A 3 -27.46 -13.17 -1.90
N LEU A 4 -27.28 -11.84 -2.03
CA LEU A 4 -27.20 -10.94 -0.88
C LEU A 4 -28.49 -11.01 -0.06
N THR A 5 -28.33 -11.07 1.26
CA THR A 5 -29.44 -10.88 2.19
C THR A 5 -30.00 -9.46 2.04
N ASP A 6 -31.29 -9.27 2.36
CA ASP A 6 -31.92 -7.94 2.32
C ASP A 6 -31.12 -6.90 3.12
N LYS A 7 -30.59 -7.30 4.28
CA LYS A 7 -29.73 -6.45 5.13
C LYS A 7 -28.42 -6.02 4.42
N GLN A 8 -27.79 -6.90 3.66
CA GLN A 8 -26.58 -6.56 2.88
C GLN A 8 -26.92 -5.59 1.75
N GLN A 9 -28.05 -5.80 1.07
CA GLN A 9 -28.52 -4.91 0.01
C GLN A 9 -28.82 -3.51 0.56
N ASP A 10 -29.53 -3.40 1.67
CA ASP A 10 -29.85 -2.12 2.32
C ASP A 10 -28.58 -1.35 2.68
N ARG A 11 -27.57 -2.03 3.23
CA ARG A 11 -26.30 -1.42 3.62
C ARG A 11 -25.46 -0.97 2.42
N ARG A 12 -25.48 -1.74 1.34
CA ARG A 12 -24.89 -1.31 0.07
C ARG A 12 -25.60 -0.07 -0.48
N GLN A 13 -26.93 -0.02 -0.39
CA GLN A 13 -27.70 1.16 -0.82
C GLN A 13 -27.34 2.41 -0.03
N LEU A 14 -27.02 2.31 1.27
CA LEU A 14 -26.51 3.44 2.05
C LEU A 14 -25.26 4.04 1.40
N PHE A 15 -24.28 3.21 1.02
CA PHE A 15 -23.05 3.64 0.33
C PHE A 15 -23.32 4.29 -1.04
N LEU A 16 -24.25 3.73 -1.82
CA LEU A 16 -24.67 4.32 -3.10
C LEU A 16 -25.33 5.69 -2.92
N SER A 17 -26.13 5.84 -1.87
CA SER A 17 -26.88 7.06 -1.58
C SER A 17 -26.06 8.17 -0.91
N TRP A 18 -24.83 7.89 -0.45
CA TRP A 18 -23.96 8.89 0.13
C TRP A 18 -23.62 9.96 -0.91
N ASN A 19 -23.93 11.23 -0.65
CA ASN A 19 -23.57 12.37 -1.51
C ASN A 19 -22.10 12.81 -1.34
N ILE A 20 -21.17 11.93 -1.71
CA ILE A 20 -19.72 12.13 -1.51
C ILE A 20 -19.19 13.39 -2.21
N GLU A 21 -19.81 13.80 -3.31
CA GLU A 21 -19.39 14.94 -4.13
C GLU A 21 -19.59 16.29 -3.40
N THR A 22 -20.45 16.30 -2.37
CA THR A 22 -20.70 17.50 -1.54
C THR A 22 -20.09 17.39 -0.15
N GLU A 23 -19.93 16.16 0.37
CA GLU A 23 -19.47 15.92 1.74
C GLU A 23 -17.97 15.65 1.84
N LEU A 24 -17.32 15.23 0.76
CA LEU A 24 -15.89 14.95 0.71
C LEU A 24 -15.18 15.92 -0.26
N PRO A 25 -13.89 16.24 -0.01
CA PRO A 25 -13.10 16.99 -0.97
C PRO A 25 -12.99 16.23 -2.30
N LEU A 26 -13.23 16.91 -3.43
CA LEU A 26 -13.07 16.28 -4.75
C LEU A 26 -11.60 15.97 -5.08
N GLU A 27 -10.68 16.66 -4.42
CA GLU A 27 -9.24 16.53 -4.62
C GLU A 27 -8.50 16.66 -3.28
N ILE A 28 -7.51 15.80 -3.08
CA ILE A 28 -6.59 15.82 -1.93
C ILE A 28 -5.18 15.63 -2.48
N GLU A 29 -4.40 16.72 -2.52
CA GLU A 29 -3.12 16.73 -3.22
C GLU A 29 -3.30 16.24 -4.67
N THR A 30 -2.61 15.19 -5.12
CA THR A 30 -2.76 14.65 -6.49
C THR A 30 -3.87 13.60 -6.64
N PHE A 31 -4.55 13.26 -5.54
CA PHE A 31 -5.61 12.27 -5.55
C PHE A 31 -6.97 12.89 -5.88
N HIS A 32 -7.68 12.29 -6.84
CA HIS A 32 -9.01 12.72 -7.25
C HIS A 32 -10.09 11.70 -6.85
N LEU A 33 -11.22 12.20 -6.35
CA LEU A 33 -12.38 11.39 -5.97
C LEU A 33 -13.11 10.85 -7.19
N GLU A 34 -13.41 9.55 -7.19
CA GLU A 34 -14.11 8.84 -8.25
C GLU A 34 -15.09 7.80 -7.69
N ARG A 35 -16.32 7.75 -8.22
CA ARG A 35 -17.26 6.66 -7.97
C ARG A 35 -16.80 5.38 -8.64
N MET A 36 -16.88 4.25 -7.93
CA MET A 36 -16.52 2.94 -8.45
C MET A 36 -17.74 2.06 -8.73
N ASP A 37 -18.66 1.93 -7.76
CA ASP A 37 -19.80 0.98 -7.79
C ASP A 37 -19.42 -0.39 -8.36
N LEU A 38 -18.44 -1.03 -7.72
CA LEU A 38 -17.87 -2.29 -8.17
C LEU A 38 -18.06 -3.39 -7.11
N GLN A 39 -18.62 -4.52 -7.52
CA GLN A 39 -18.71 -5.72 -6.67
C GLN A 39 -17.60 -6.71 -7.06
N GLU A 40 -16.78 -7.09 -6.10
CA GLU A 40 -15.78 -8.17 -6.21
C GLU A 40 -16.05 -9.22 -5.13
N GLU A 41 -16.67 -10.33 -5.53
CA GLU A 41 -17.10 -11.39 -4.60
C GLU A 41 -17.95 -10.83 -3.44
N ARG A 42 -17.43 -10.89 -2.20
CA ARG A 42 -18.07 -10.39 -0.98
C ARG A 42 -17.76 -8.93 -0.66
N ILE A 43 -16.88 -8.30 -1.44
CA ILE A 43 -16.43 -6.92 -1.21
C ILE A 43 -17.12 -6.01 -2.20
N TYR A 44 -17.78 -4.99 -1.66
CA TYR A 44 -18.37 -3.91 -2.45
C TYR A 44 -17.54 -2.64 -2.33
N TYR A 45 -17.02 -2.14 -3.45
CA TYR A 45 -16.27 -0.89 -3.54
C TYR A 45 -17.18 0.25 -4.02
N ALA A 46 -17.37 1.28 -3.20
CA ALA A 46 -18.27 2.39 -3.56
C ALA A 46 -17.56 3.51 -4.31
N PHE A 47 -16.43 3.96 -3.82
CA PHE A 47 -15.66 5.06 -4.39
C PHE A 47 -14.19 4.96 -3.98
N ALA A 48 -13.35 5.72 -4.69
CA ALA A 48 -11.94 5.80 -4.40
C ALA A 48 -11.38 7.20 -4.64
N TYR A 49 -10.27 7.48 -3.99
CA TYR A 49 -9.35 8.52 -4.40
C TYR A 49 -8.24 7.88 -5.22
N LYS A 50 -7.94 8.40 -6.42
CA LYS A 50 -6.90 7.84 -7.29
C LYS A 50 -5.88 8.90 -7.67
N ASP A 51 -4.60 8.53 -7.62
CA ASP A 51 -3.52 9.33 -8.17
C ASP A 51 -3.10 8.77 -9.53
N SER A 52 -3.30 9.56 -10.58
CA SER A 52 -3.02 9.13 -11.96
C SER A 52 -1.52 8.96 -12.27
N VAL A 53 -0.65 9.59 -11.47
CA VAL A 53 0.81 9.57 -11.69
C VAL A 53 1.42 8.29 -11.14
N THR A 54 1.14 7.97 -9.88
CA THR A 54 1.67 6.75 -9.23
C THR A 54 0.80 5.52 -9.48
N GLY A 55 -0.49 5.72 -9.81
CA GLY A 55 -1.49 4.65 -9.81
C GLY A 55 -1.83 4.13 -8.42
N TRP A 56 -1.49 4.89 -7.36
CA TRP A 56 -1.92 4.60 -6.00
C TRP A 56 -3.37 5.01 -5.79
N GLU A 57 -4.05 4.29 -4.91
CA GLU A 57 -5.47 4.50 -4.67
C GLU A 57 -5.83 4.38 -3.19
N VAL A 58 -6.89 5.06 -2.79
CA VAL A 58 -7.55 4.84 -1.50
C VAL A 58 -8.99 4.45 -1.78
N ARG A 59 -9.33 3.18 -1.53
CA ARG A 59 -10.65 2.64 -1.84
C ARG A 59 -11.48 2.49 -0.57
N ILE A 60 -12.74 2.91 -0.69
CA ILE A 60 -13.74 2.84 0.37
C ILE A 60 -14.68 1.68 0.03
N LEU A 61 -14.82 0.75 0.96
CA LEU A 61 -15.51 -0.52 0.71
C LEU A 61 -16.40 -0.97 1.87
N PHE A 62 -17.27 -1.92 1.55
CA PHE A 62 -18.09 -2.68 2.48
C PHE A 62 -17.78 -4.17 2.32
N ASP A 63 -17.40 -4.86 3.40
CA ASP A 63 -17.25 -6.31 3.42
C ASP A 63 -18.56 -6.95 3.89
N GLU A 64 -19.20 -7.72 3.01
CA GLU A 64 -20.49 -8.35 3.26
C GLU A 64 -20.42 -9.51 4.26
N GLU A 65 -19.26 -10.11 4.46
CA GLU A 65 -19.07 -11.20 5.42
C GLU A 65 -18.87 -10.64 6.83
N THR A 66 -17.95 -9.68 6.99
CA THR A 66 -17.69 -9.10 8.32
C THR A 66 -18.72 -8.04 8.70
N GLN A 67 -19.49 -7.55 7.72
CA GLN A 67 -20.48 -6.50 7.92
C GLN A 67 -19.85 -5.17 8.37
N ASP A 68 -18.62 -4.91 7.92
CA ASP A 68 -17.86 -3.69 8.23
C ASP A 68 -17.65 -2.81 6.99
N TYR A 69 -17.64 -1.51 7.23
CA TYR A 69 -17.16 -0.51 6.29
C TYR A 69 -15.68 -0.24 6.56
N MET A 70 -14.88 -0.12 5.50
CA MET A 70 -13.43 -0.03 5.61
C MET A 70 -12.83 0.94 4.60
N VAL A 71 -11.64 1.43 4.92
CA VAL A 71 -10.75 2.11 3.98
C VAL A 71 -9.48 1.30 3.77
N LYS A 72 -9.10 1.11 2.50
CA LYS A 72 -7.87 0.43 2.10
C LYS A 72 -7.01 1.35 1.25
N LEU A 73 -5.72 1.39 1.56
CA LEU A 73 -4.67 2.13 0.86
C LEU A 73 -3.94 1.16 -0.07
N TYR A 74 -4.04 1.39 -1.38
CA TYR A 74 -3.47 0.56 -2.42
C TYR A 74 -2.22 1.23 -3.00
N PHE A 75 -1.07 0.57 -2.82
CA PHE A 75 0.23 1.02 -3.32
C PHE A 75 0.69 0.18 -4.53
N ARG A 76 -0.28 -0.40 -5.26
CA ARG A 76 -0.12 -1.35 -6.38
C ARG A 76 0.50 -2.70 -5.98
N LEU A 77 1.72 -2.70 -5.43
CA LEU A 77 2.42 -3.90 -4.99
C LEU A 77 1.88 -4.48 -3.66
N PHE A 78 1.30 -3.63 -2.81
CA PHE A 78 0.73 -4.04 -1.53
C PHE A 78 -0.46 -3.17 -1.13
N THR A 79 -1.24 -3.64 -0.15
CA THR A 79 -2.41 -2.95 0.38
C THR A 79 -2.33 -2.86 1.89
N ILE A 80 -2.70 -1.70 2.45
CA ILE A 80 -2.84 -1.48 3.89
C ILE A 80 -4.32 -1.23 4.21
N THR A 81 -4.85 -1.91 5.23
CA THR A 81 -6.15 -1.53 5.81
C THR A 81 -5.94 -0.44 6.86
N GLU A 82 -6.65 0.67 6.73
CA GLU A 82 -6.57 1.75 7.72
C GLU A 82 -7.50 1.43 8.91
N ILE A 83 -6.91 0.97 10.01
CA ILE A 83 -7.65 0.40 11.15
C ILE A 83 -8.55 1.44 11.83
N GLU A 84 -8.12 2.71 11.83
CA GLU A 84 -8.92 3.83 12.39
C GLU A 84 -10.21 4.08 11.61
N LEU A 85 -10.31 3.58 10.38
CA LEU A 85 -11.47 3.71 9.49
C LEU A 85 -12.11 2.34 9.22
N ILE A 86 -12.24 1.50 10.26
CA ILE A 86 -13.05 0.28 10.24
C ILE A 86 -14.23 0.45 11.18
N ASN A 87 -15.46 0.37 10.66
CA ASN A 87 -16.65 0.53 11.48
C ASN A 87 -17.86 -0.22 10.90
N SER A 88 -18.60 -0.93 11.74
CA SER A 88 -19.86 -1.60 11.34
C SER A 88 -21.07 -0.66 11.37
N ASN A 89 -20.96 0.51 12.02
CA ASN A 89 -22.01 1.53 11.99
C ASN A 89 -21.74 2.51 10.84
N TYR A 90 -22.70 2.60 9.91
CA TYR A 90 -22.56 3.42 8.71
C TYR A 90 -22.40 4.92 9.00
N GLU A 91 -23.22 5.48 9.89
CA GLU A 91 -23.18 6.91 10.19
C GLU A 91 -21.87 7.30 10.87
N ARG A 92 -21.39 6.46 11.80
CA ARG A 92 -20.07 6.68 12.42
C ARG A 92 -18.95 6.55 11.42
N PHE A 93 -18.97 5.52 10.57
CA PHE A 93 -17.99 5.35 9.50
C PHE A 93 -17.91 6.60 8.61
N LYS A 94 -19.09 7.13 8.24
CA LYS A 94 -19.22 8.32 7.41
C LYS A 94 -18.57 9.54 8.08
N GLU A 95 -18.89 9.79 9.36
CA GLU A 95 -18.29 10.87 10.15
C GLU A 95 -16.76 10.72 10.24
N ASP A 96 -16.28 9.51 10.56
CA ASP A 96 -14.85 9.20 10.67
C ASP A 96 -14.11 9.46 9.34
N VAL A 97 -14.69 9.03 8.21
CA VAL A 97 -14.12 9.26 6.87
C VAL A 97 -14.07 10.75 6.52
N VAL A 98 -15.16 11.50 6.73
CA VAL A 98 -15.18 12.95 6.46
C VAL A 98 -14.11 13.68 7.28
N GLN A 99 -13.95 13.29 8.54
CA GLN A 99 -13.05 13.96 9.47
C GLN A 99 -11.58 13.57 9.28
N LEU A 100 -11.28 12.28 9.08
CA LEU A 100 -9.92 11.75 9.19
C LEU A 100 -9.27 11.48 7.84
N LEU A 101 -10.04 11.02 6.83
CA LEU A 101 -9.49 10.52 5.56
C LEU A 101 -8.56 11.54 4.85
N PRO A 102 -8.86 12.85 4.80
CA PRO A 102 -7.97 13.80 4.15
C PRO A 102 -6.59 13.90 4.81
N SER A 103 -6.55 13.85 6.14
CA SER A 103 -5.30 13.88 6.89
C SER A 103 -4.52 12.57 6.73
N ILE A 104 -5.23 11.43 6.68
CA ILE A 104 -4.64 10.12 6.45
C ILE A 104 -4.00 10.06 5.06
N ILE A 105 -4.67 10.54 4.01
CA ILE A 105 -4.10 10.58 2.66
C ILE A 105 -2.81 11.42 2.64
N LYS A 106 -2.83 12.62 3.22
CA LYS A 106 -1.64 13.47 3.31
C LYS A 106 -0.49 12.77 4.05
N ASN A 107 -0.77 12.23 5.22
CA ASN A 107 0.26 11.59 6.07
C ASN A 107 0.81 10.29 5.49
N ARG A 108 -0.04 9.46 4.87
CA ARG A 108 0.35 8.14 4.35
C ARG A 108 1.08 8.20 3.02
N PHE A 109 0.75 9.15 2.15
CA PHE A 109 1.29 9.22 0.79
C PHE A 109 2.34 10.33 0.59
N PHE A 110 2.22 11.45 1.32
CA PHE A 110 3.04 12.65 1.10
C PHE A 110 4.00 12.94 2.27
N ASP A 111 3.50 13.03 3.50
CA ASP A 111 4.28 13.44 4.68
C ASP A 111 5.00 12.26 5.37
N ARG A 112 5.82 11.55 4.60
CA ARG A 112 6.50 10.30 5.01
C ARG A 112 7.90 10.47 5.59
N SER A 113 8.41 11.70 5.68
CA SER A 113 9.79 11.95 6.15
C SER A 113 9.98 11.73 7.66
N LYS A 114 8.88 11.66 8.43
CA LYS A 114 8.93 11.40 9.86
C LYS A 114 8.71 9.92 10.12
N VAL A 115 9.65 9.32 10.85
CA VAL A 115 9.57 7.93 11.28
C VAL A 115 9.54 7.81 12.79
N SER A 116 9.17 6.63 13.30
CA SER A 116 9.11 6.36 14.74
C SER A 116 10.44 6.66 15.44
N VAL A 117 10.36 7.24 16.64
CA VAL A 117 11.52 7.47 17.53
C VAL A 117 12.22 6.19 17.97
N LEU A 118 11.58 5.03 17.81
CA LEU A 118 12.15 3.72 18.09
C LEU A 118 13.19 3.30 17.05
N ILE A 119 13.23 3.95 15.90
CA ILE A 119 14.19 3.64 14.85
C ILE A 119 15.53 4.29 15.19
N GLY A 120 16.56 3.47 15.39
CA GLY A 120 17.90 3.93 15.75
C GLY A 120 18.58 4.76 14.66
N GLN A 121 19.57 5.56 15.06
CA GLN A 121 20.33 6.44 14.15
C GLN A 121 21.13 5.70 13.07
N ASN A 122 21.49 4.43 13.32
CA ASN A 122 22.24 3.58 12.38
C ASN A 122 21.34 2.71 11.48
N SER A 123 20.08 3.13 11.31
CA SER A 123 19.09 2.45 10.46
C SER A 123 19.08 3.01 9.03
N PHE A 124 18.07 2.64 8.24
CA PHE A 124 17.82 3.20 6.91
C PHE A 124 17.64 4.73 6.87
N ILE A 125 17.39 5.40 8.01
CA ILE A 125 17.22 6.87 8.08
C ILE A 125 18.50 7.61 7.64
N SER A 126 19.67 7.11 8.02
CA SER A 126 20.96 7.73 7.72
C SER A 126 21.64 7.11 6.49
N TRP A 127 20.92 6.27 5.75
CA TRP A 127 21.45 5.51 4.63
C TRP A 127 21.57 6.36 3.37
N ASP A 128 22.78 6.43 2.83
CA ASP A 128 23.06 6.98 1.50
C ASP A 128 22.74 5.95 0.41
N TYR A 129 21.45 5.64 0.28
CA TYR A 129 20.94 4.56 -0.58
C TYR A 129 21.20 4.79 -2.06
N CYS A 130 21.40 6.05 -2.49
CA CYS A 130 21.66 6.43 -3.88
C CYS A 130 22.89 5.73 -4.48
N LYS A 131 23.81 5.24 -3.64
CA LYS A 131 24.98 4.46 -4.08
C LYS A 131 24.64 3.07 -4.60
N VAL A 132 23.51 2.50 -4.20
CA VAL A 132 23.16 1.10 -4.50
C VAL A 132 21.74 0.90 -5.03
N MET A 133 20.87 1.90 -4.88
CA MET A 133 19.52 1.90 -5.43
C MET A 133 19.38 3.02 -6.47
N PRO A 134 19.71 2.75 -7.75
CA PRO A 134 19.44 3.71 -8.82
C PRO A 134 17.93 3.95 -9.00
N LEU A 135 17.55 5.04 -9.66
CA LEU A 135 16.12 5.34 -9.87
C LEU A 135 15.43 4.29 -10.77
N GLU A 136 16.18 3.64 -11.66
CA GLU A 136 15.67 2.64 -12.59
C GLU A 136 16.66 1.47 -12.71
N ILE A 137 16.13 0.25 -12.78
CA ILE A 137 16.83 -0.99 -13.14
C ILE A 137 16.03 -1.63 -14.26
N ASP A 138 16.50 -1.46 -15.49
CA ASP A 138 15.75 -1.80 -16.71
C ASP A 138 14.33 -1.18 -16.70
N GLU A 139 13.29 -2.00 -16.70
CA GLU A 139 11.87 -1.60 -16.67
C GLU A 139 11.30 -1.38 -15.25
N TYR A 140 12.10 -1.63 -14.21
CA TYR A 140 11.71 -1.42 -12.82
C TYR A 140 12.10 -0.02 -12.36
N LYS A 141 11.15 0.70 -11.78
CA LYS A 141 11.35 2.05 -11.23
C LYS A 141 11.32 2.02 -9.72
N LEU A 142 12.18 2.80 -9.08
CA LEU A 142 12.15 3.01 -7.63
C LEU A 142 10.94 3.90 -7.27
N THR A 143 9.86 3.31 -6.76
CA THR A 143 8.60 4.00 -6.45
C THR A 143 8.47 4.39 -4.97
N ILE A 144 9.18 3.67 -4.09
CA ILE A 144 9.34 4.01 -2.67
C ILE A 144 10.82 4.06 -2.38
N SER A 145 11.25 5.10 -1.67
CA SER A 145 12.65 5.33 -1.33
C SER A 145 12.85 5.46 0.19
N PRO A 146 14.05 5.17 0.73
CA PRO A 146 14.31 5.18 2.17
C PRO A 146 14.07 6.51 2.88
N ASP A 147 14.07 7.65 2.17
CA ASP A 147 13.74 8.97 2.71
C ASP A 147 12.22 9.21 2.87
N LYS A 148 11.38 8.38 2.23
CA LYS A 148 9.92 8.44 2.29
C LYS A 148 9.32 7.04 2.50
N PRO A 149 9.69 6.34 3.58
CA PRO A 149 9.21 4.99 3.85
C PRO A 149 7.70 4.98 4.15
N ILE A 150 7.07 3.82 4.02
CA ILE A 150 5.66 3.63 4.36
C ILE A 150 5.57 2.75 5.59
N LEU A 151 4.99 3.28 6.68
CA LEU A 151 4.68 2.48 7.86
C LEU A 151 3.51 1.54 7.56
N GLY A 152 3.78 0.25 7.55
CA GLY A 152 2.79 -0.82 7.51
C GLY A 152 2.34 -1.26 8.91
N LEU A 153 1.86 -2.50 8.99
CA LEU A 153 1.40 -3.11 10.24
C LEU A 153 2.57 -3.73 11.02
N ASN A 154 2.35 -4.00 12.31
CA ASN A 154 3.30 -4.72 13.19
C ASN A 154 4.71 -4.11 13.22
N GLY A 155 4.80 -2.79 13.02
CA GLY A 155 6.04 -2.03 13.07
C GLY A 155 6.98 -2.25 11.89
N SER A 156 6.49 -2.84 10.80
CA SER A 156 7.24 -2.95 9.54
C SER A 156 7.08 -1.68 8.72
N TYR A 157 8.19 -1.13 8.26
CA TYR A 157 8.23 -0.09 7.23
C TYR A 157 8.55 -0.73 5.89
N VAL A 158 7.84 -0.37 4.82
CA VAL A 158 8.34 -0.52 3.44
C VAL A 158 9.31 0.63 3.22
N ILE A 159 10.60 0.32 3.18
CA ILE A 159 11.67 1.32 3.09
C ILE A 159 12.10 1.58 1.66
N ALA A 160 11.89 0.63 0.74
CA ALA A 160 12.11 0.83 -0.67
C ALA A 160 11.25 -0.12 -1.50
N ALA A 161 10.95 0.26 -2.73
CA ALA A 161 10.25 -0.60 -3.67
C ALA A 161 10.69 -0.33 -5.10
N TYR A 162 11.02 -1.38 -5.84
CA TYR A 162 11.12 -1.34 -7.29
C TYR A 162 9.89 -1.98 -7.91
N GLU A 163 9.29 -1.30 -8.89
CA GLU A 163 8.07 -1.74 -9.52
C GLU A 163 8.17 -1.71 -11.05
N CYS A 164 7.72 -2.78 -11.69
CA CYS A 164 7.38 -2.81 -13.11
C CYS A 164 5.86 -2.79 -13.25
N ILE A 165 5.33 -1.64 -13.66
CA ILE A 165 3.90 -1.39 -13.80
C ILE A 165 3.26 -2.33 -14.82
N GLU A 166 3.92 -2.52 -15.96
CA GLU A 166 3.39 -3.28 -17.10
C GLU A 166 3.23 -4.77 -16.78
N LYS A 167 4.14 -5.32 -15.98
CA LYS A 167 4.14 -6.74 -15.60
C LYS A 167 3.46 -7.00 -14.26
N ASN A 168 3.05 -5.96 -13.54
CA ASN A 168 2.55 -6.06 -12.17
C ASN A 168 3.48 -6.90 -11.26
N THR A 169 4.78 -6.61 -11.34
CA THR A 169 5.81 -7.27 -10.54
C THR A 169 6.70 -6.24 -9.86
N GLY A 170 7.39 -6.66 -8.81
CA GLY A 170 8.32 -5.78 -8.11
C GLY A 170 9.02 -6.47 -6.95
N ILE A 171 9.77 -5.69 -6.19
CA ILE A 171 10.38 -6.10 -4.94
C ILE A 171 10.12 -5.03 -3.89
N LEU A 172 9.73 -5.46 -2.70
CA LEU A 172 9.53 -4.62 -1.52
C LEU A 172 10.65 -4.90 -0.53
N PHE A 173 11.31 -3.84 -0.06
CA PHE A 173 12.27 -3.91 1.03
C PHE A 173 11.64 -3.39 2.31
N PHE A 174 11.87 -4.13 3.39
CA PHE A 174 11.27 -3.84 4.68
C PHE A 174 12.30 -3.60 5.76
N TYR A 175 11.88 -2.87 6.79
CA TYR A 175 12.54 -2.81 8.09
C TYR A 175 11.51 -2.98 9.21
N ASN A 176 11.68 -3.97 10.08
CA ASN A 176 10.83 -4.14 11.26
C ASN A 176 11.48 -3.49 12.50
N MET A 177 10.83 -2.48 13.07
CA MET A 177 11.41 -1.75 14.20
C MET A 177 11.43 -2.52 15.52
N TYR A 178 10.58 -3.54 15.69
CA TYR A 178 10.53 -4.34 16.92
C TYR A 178 11.59 -5.45 16.93
N ARG A 179 11.89 -6.01 15.76
CA ARG A 179 12.91 -7.06 15.59
C ARG A 179 14.27 -6.52 15.19
N ASN A 180 14.33 -5.26 14.76
CA ASN A 180 15.53 -4.61 14.23
C ASN A 180 16.16 -5.46 13.10
N GLU A 181 15.32 -5.82 12.12
CA GLU A 181 15.68 -6.66 10.99
C GLU A 181 15.19 -6.05 9.68
N TYR A 182 15.98 -6.25 8.63
CA TYR A 182 15.64 -5.96 7.24
C TYR A 182 15.36 -7.27 6.51
N TYR A 183 14.46 -7.22 5.54
CA TYR A 183 14.09 -8.34 4.69
C TYR A 183 13.46 -7.82 3.39
N ALA A 184 13.21 -8.70 2.44
CA ALA A 184 12.53 -8.33 1.19
C ALA A 184 11.54 -9.40 0.73
N GLU A 185 10.57 -8.97 -0.06
CA GLU A 185 9.61 -9.83 -0.74
C GLU A 185 9.56 -9.48 -2.22
N LEU A 186 9.63 -10.50 -3.07
CA LEU A 186 9.34 -10.36 -4.50
C LEU A 186 7.83 -10.44 -4.68
N ILE A 187 7.27 -9.56 -5.49
CA ILE A 187 5.85 -9.52 -5.80
C ILE A 187 5.67 -9.91 -7.26
N SER A 188 4.82 -10.89 -7.53
CA SER A 188 4.37 -11.22 -8.89
C SER A 188 2.87 -11.34 -8.92
N HIS A 189 2.20 -10.48 -9.70
CA HIS A 189 0.75 -10.48 -9.88
C HIS A 189 -0.03 -10.43 -8.53
N GLY A 190 0.49 -9.66 -7.57
CA GLY A 190 -0.09 -9.53 -6.22
C GLY A 190 0.25 -10.68 -5.26
N ILE A 191 1.03 -11.68 -5.69
CA ILE A 191 1.45 -12.80 -4.85
C ILE A 191 2.85 -12.50 -4.29
N PRO A 192 3.01 -12.45 -2.95
CA PRO A 192 4.32 -12.27 -2.33
C PRO A 192 5.12 -13.58 -2.30
N GLY A 193 6.40 -13.48 -2.64
CA GLY A 193 7.41 -14.51 -2.53
C GLY A 193 8.51 -14.06 -1.57
N ILE A 194 8.72 -14.84 -0.51
CA ILE A 194 9.73 -14.54 0.52
C ILE A 194 11.14 -14.77 -0.05
N VAL A 195 12.05 -13.81 0.16
CA VAL A 195 13.44 -13.92 -0.28
C VAL A 195 14.42 -13.65 0.87
N HIS A 196 15.03 -14.72 1.38
CA HIS A 196 15.90 -14.68 2.55
C HIS A 196 17.28 -14.05 2.31
N GLN A 197 17.73 -13.91 1.07
CA GLN A 197 19.07 -13.39 0.80
C GLN A 197 19.23 -11.90 1.15
N TYR A 198 18.12 -11.19 1.39
CA TYR A 198 18.10 -9.81 1.86
C TYR A 198 17.96 -9.71 3.40
N ASP A 199 17.74 -10.83 4.09
CA ASP A 199 17.63 -10.87 5.54
C ASP A 199 18.93 -10.35 6.18
N SER A 200 18.82 -9.28 6.96
CA SER A 200 19.99 -8.61 7.54
C SER A 200 19.64 -7.84 8.80
N ARG A 201 20.64 -7.59 9.66
CA ARG A 201 20.46 -6.82 10.91
C ARG A 201 21.03 -5.42 10.83
N THR A 202 21.83 -5.14 9.82
CA THR A 202 22.46 -3.85 9.61
C THR A 202 22.24 -3.36 8.20
N ILE A 203 22.22 -2.04 8.04
CA ILE A 203 22.06 -1.42 6.72
C ILE A 203 23.20 -1.78 5.76
N ASN A 204 24.42 -1.94 6.29
CA ASN A 204 25.59 -2.33 5.50
C ASN A 204 25.50 -3.77 4.96
N GLU A 205 24.86 -4.68 5.71
CA GLU A 205 24.59 -6.04 5.23
C GLU A 205 23.52 -6.02 4.13
N LEU A 206 22.42 -5.29 4.36
CA LEU A 206 21.38 -5.10 3.35
C LEU A 206 21.96 -4.52 2.06
N GLU A 207 22.77 -3.46 2.17
CA GLU A 207 23.42 -2.80 1.05
C GLU A 207 24.24 -3.78 0.19
N LYS A 208 25.07 -4.61 0.83
CA LYS A 208 25.85 -5.64 0.13
C LYS A 208 24.94 -6.65 -0.57
N ASN A 209 23.88 -7.10 0.10
CA ASN A 209 22.94 -8.05 -0.48
C ASN A 209 22.21 -7.45 -1.70
N ILE A 210 21.80 -6.17 -1.62
CA ILE A 210 21.22 -5.44 -2.76
C ILE A 210 22.19 -5.43 -3.94
N GLN A 211 23.45 -5.03 -3.71
CA GLN A 211 24.46 -4.97 -4.78
C GLN A 211 24.72 -6.32 -5.45
N ILE A 212 24.68 -7.41 -4.69
CA ILE A 212 24.95 -8.76 -5.21
C ILE A 212 23.76 -9.29 -6.01
N TYR A 213 22.53 -9.10 -5.53
CA TYR A 213 21.41 -9.91 -6.01
C TYR A 213 20.32 -9.15 -6.77
N ILE A 214 20.18 -7.82 -6.63
CA ILE A 214 19.01 -7.09 -7.13
C ILE A 214 18.77 -7.25 -8.65
N TYR A 215 19.84 -7.21 -9.45
CA TYR A 215 19.74 -7.33 -10.91
C TYR A 215 19.26 -8.72 -11.31
N ASP A 216 19.87 -9.76 -10.74
CA ASP A 216 19.53 -11.15 -11.05
C ASP A 216 18.09 -11.49 -10.62
N ASP A 217 17.63 -10.99 -9.48
CA ASP A 217 16.29 -11.26 -8.98
C ASP A 217 15.20 -10.53 -9.76
N LEU A 218 15.44 -9.26 -10.13
CA LEU A 218 14.55 -8.54 -11.01
C LEU A 218 14.49 -9.21 -12.39
N GLU A 219 15.61 -9.68 -12.94
CA GLU A 219 15.63 -10.41 -14.21
C GLU A 219 14.87 -11.75 -14.15
N LYS A 220 14.98 -12.49 -13.05
CA LYS A 220 14.16 -13.70 -12.82
C LYS A 220 12.67 -13.37 -12.76
N LEU A 221 12.29 -12.27 -12.11
CA LEU A 221 10.89 -11.83 -12.08
C LEU A 221 10.36 -11.52 -13.48
N LYS A 222 11.18 -10.93 -14.37
CA LYS A 222 10.79 -10.68 -15.76
C LYS A 222 10.49 -11.94 -16.55
N THR A 223 11.28 -12.98 -16.31
CA THR A 223 11.30 -14.22 -17.09
C THR A 223 10.38 -15.29 -16.54
N THR A 224 9.90 -15.11 -15.30
CA THR A 224 8.86 -15.96 -14.71
C THR A 224 7.52 -15.65 -15.37
N MET A 225 7.32 -16.20 -16.58
CA MET A 225 6.00 -16.38 -17.16
C MET A 225 5.23 -17.31 -16.22
N ILE A 226 4.22 -16.80 -15.55
CA ILE A 226 3.23 -17.68 -14.92
C ILE A 226 2.39 -18.21 -16.08
N GLU A 227 2.45 -19.52 -16.33
CA GLU A 227 1.44 -20.22 -17.11
C GLU A 227 0.08 -19.92 -16.46
N VAL A 228 -0.75 -19.16 -17.16
CA VAL A 228 -2.15 -18.87 -16.79
C VAL A 228 -3.00 -20.11 -17.02
#